data_AF-A0A7C1J630-F1
#
_entry.id   AF-A0A7C1J630-F1
#
_cell.length_a   1.000
_cell.length_b   1.000
_cell.length_c   1.000
_cell.angle_alpha   90.00
_cell.angle_beta   90.00
_cell.angle_gamma   90.00
#
_symmetry.space_group_name_H-M   'P 1'
#
loop_
_entity.id
_entity.type
_entity.pdbx_description
1 polymer ?
#
loop_
_entity_poly.entity_id
_entity_poly.type
_entity_poly.pdbx_seq_one_letter_code
_entity_poly.pdbx_strand_id
1 'polypeptide(L)'
;MVRFLLSLGVALLIGIGIGLYVGWVIAPVEYVDSPASALAQRYKDEYAVMIAAAYAQDRDLTGAIERLRVLGVENVPQYIQEVTERYITNSSSLDEIRTLVLLAEGMGRLTPVMEPYRQVTLPTQGS
;
A
#
# COMPACT_ATOMS: atom_id res chain seq x y z
N MET A 1 29.20 -4.37 53.10
CA MET A 1 29.11 -4.19 51.63
C MET A 1 28.10 -5.13 50.98
N VAL A 2 28.14 -6.45 51.23
CA VAL A 2 27.21 -7.44 50.63
C VAL A 2 25.71 -7.13 50.83
N ARG A 3 25.31 -6.64 52.00
CA ARG A 3 23.90 -6.27 52.30
C ARG A 3 23.37 -5.12 51.43
N PHE A 4 24.24 -4.18 51.08
CA PHE A 4 23.90 -3.04 50.22
C PHE A 4 23.77 -3.48 48.75
N LEU A 5 24.67 -4.37 48.29
CA LEU A 5 24.60 -4.96 46.96
C LEU A 5 23.34 -5.80 46.76
N LEU A 6 22.93 -6.56 47.80
CA LEU A 6 21.67 -7.31 47.80
C LEU A 6 20.45 -6.39 47.70
N SER A 7 20.37 -5.33 48.52
CA SER A 7 19.24 -4.39 48.45
C SER A 7 19.15 -3.68 47.11
N LEU A 8 20.30 -3.34 46.51
CA LEU A 8 20.35 -2.70 45.19
C LEU A 8 19.88 -3.68 44.09
N GLY A 9 20.32 -4.94 44.13
CA GLY A 9 19.90 -5.96 43.18
C GLY A 9 18.39 -6.24 43.26
N VAL A 10 17.83 -6.32 44.47
CA VAL A 10 16.39 -6.51 44.67
C VAL A 10 15.58 -5.32 44.15
N ALA A 11 16.01 -4.09 44.47
CA ALA A 11 15.34 -2.88 43.97
C ALA A 11 15.37 -2.80 42.43
N LEU A 12 16.49 -3.17 41.80
CA LEU A 12 16.62 -3.21 40.34
C LEU A 12 15.70 -4.26 39.71
N LEU A 13 15.65 -5.47 40.27
CA LEU A 13 14.77 -6.54 39.78
C LEU A 13 13.29 -6.16 39.90
N ILE A 14 12.90 -5.50 41.00
CA ILE A 14 11.54 -5.00 41.17
C ILE A 14 11.24 -3.90 40.16
N GLY A 15 12.15 -2.94 39.95
CA GLY A 15 11.98 -1.87 38.97
C GLY A 15 11.82 -2.40 37.54
N ILE A 16 12.65 -3.37 37.14
CA ILE A 16 12.55 -4.04 35.83
C ILE A 16 11.23 -4.80 35.72
N GLY A 17 10.85 -5.56 36.75
CA GLY A 17 9.61 -6.34 36.77
C GLY A 17 8.38 -5.45 36.62
N ILE A 18 8.33 -4.34 37.36
CA ILE A 18 7.24 -3.36 37.26
C ILE A 18 7.24 -2.70 35.87
N GLY A 19 8.40 -2.26 35.37
CA GLY A 19 8.52 -1.63 34.05
C GLY A 19 8.04 -2.53 32.92
N LEU A 20 8.42 -3.81 32.94
CA LEU A 20 7.96 -4.81 31.96
C LEU A 20 6.47 -5.09 32.10
N TYR A 21 5.95 -5.24 33.33
CA TYR A 21 4.54 -5.48 33.55
C TYR A 21 3.67 -4.32 33.05
N VAL A 22 4.07 -3.08 33.33
CA VAL A 22 3.39 -1.89 32.84
C VAL A 22 3.45 -1.82 31.31
N GLY A 23 4.63 -2.02 30.73
CA GLY A 23 4.83 -1.95 29.28
C GLY A 23 4.10 -3.04 28.48
N TRP A 24 3.84 -4.21 29.07
CA TRP A 24 3.26 -5.36 28.35
C TRP A 24 1.78 -5.61 28.66
N VAL A 25 1.34 -5.37 29.91
CA VAL A 25 -0.01 -5.72 30.37
C VAL A 25 -0.93 -4.51 30.43
N ILE A 26 -0.41 -3.34 30.84
CA ILE A 26 -1.22 -2.12 30.99
C ILE A 26 -1.25 -1.31 29.69
N ALA A 27 -0.14 -1.26 28.95
CA ALA A 27 -0.03 -0.54 27.68
C ALA A 27 0.41 -1.46 26.53
N PRO A 28 -0.36 -2.53 26.20
CA PRO A 28 -0.08 -3.27 24.99
C PRO A 28 -0.12 -2.31 23.79
N VAL A 29 0.92 -2.31 22.95
CA VAL A 29 0.89 -1.58 21.69
C VAL A 29 -0.06 -2.31 20.76
N GLU A 30 -1.33 -1.94 20.87
CA GLU A 30 -2.36 -2.34 19.93
C GLU A 30 -2.15 -1.55 18.63
N TYR A 31 -1.40 -2.11 17.68
CA TYR A 31 -1.45 -1.68 16.26
C TYR A 31 -2.76 -2.15 15.63
N VAL A 32 -3.89 -1.81 16.24
CA VAL A 32 -5.21 -2.20 15.77
C VAL A 32 -5.66 -1.05 14.89
N ASP A 33 -5.84 -1.34 13.60
CA ASP A 33 -6.38 -0.44 12.59
C ASP A 33 -5.46 0.69 12.10
N SER A 34 -4.22 0.36 11.69
CA SER A 34 -3.47 1.29 10.85
C SER A 34 -4.22 1.48 9.53
N PRO A 35 -4.68 2.70 9.18
CA PRO A 35 -5.49 2.92 8.00
C PRO A 35 -4.64 2.64 6.74
N ALA A 36 -5.27 2.25 5.62
CA ALA A 36 -4.52 2.02 4.38
C ALA A 36 -3.78 3.28 3.89
N SER A 37 -4.22 4.46 4.34
CA SER A 37 -3.51 5.73 4.12
C SER A 37 -2.14 5.80 4.81
N ALA A 38 -1.88 5.00 5.84
CA ALA A 38 -0.58 4.92 6.53
C ALA A 38 0.42 3.98 5.86
N LEU A 39 0.04 3.27 4.78
CA LEU A 39 0.98 2.44 4.02
C LEU A 39 2.16 3.27 3.48
N ALA A 40 3.35 2.66 3.50
CA ALA A 40 4.48 3.21 2.76
C ALA A 40 4.14 3.29 1.27
N GLN A 41 4.73 4.27 0.57
CA GLN A 41 4.40 4.57 -0.83
C GLN A 41 4.45 3.32 -1.74
N ARG A 42 5.47 2.48 -1.56
CA ARG A 42 5.61 1.22 -2.32
C ARG A 42 4.38 0.32 -2.21
N TYR A 43 3.83 0.15 -1.01
CA TYR A 43 2.68 -0.73 -0.81
C TYR A 43 1.37 -0.10 -1.32
N LYS A 44 1.26 1.24 -1.31
CA LYS A 44 0.15 1.93 -1.97
C LYS A 44 0.16 1.68 -3.47
N ASP A 45 1.35 1.73 -4.07
CA ASP A 45 1.53 1.48 -5.50
C ASP A 45 1.24 0.02 -5.87
N GLU A 46 1.71 -0.94 -5.07
CA GLU A 46 1.38 -2.36 -5.24
C GLU A 46 -0.14 -2.60 -5.12
N TYR A 47 -0.82 -1.92 -4.19
CA TYR A 47 -2.28 -1.95 -4.12
C TYR A 47 -2.95 -1.37 -5.37
N ALA A 48 -2.43 -0.28 -5.93
CA ALA A 48 -2.95 0.31 -7.16
C ALA A 48 -2.85 -0.66 -8.35
N VAL A 49 -1.75 -1.41 -8.46
CA VAL A 49 -1.59 -2.48 -9.46
C VAL A 49 -2.66 -3.56 -9.29
N MET A 50 -2.92 -4.01 -8.06
CA MET A 50 -3.95 -5.00 -7.78
C MET A 50 -5.35 -4.51 -8.19
N ILE A 51 -5.68 -3.25 -7.90
CA ILE A 51 -6.97 -2.66 -8.31
C ILE A 51 -7.05 -2.51 -9.83
N ALA A 52 -5.96 -2.12 -10.48
CA ALA A 52 -5.92 -2.05 -11.93
C ALA A 52 -6.14 -3.43 -12.57
N ALA A 53 -5.57 -4.50 -11.98
CA ALA A 53 -5.75 -5.87 -12.45
C ALA A 53 -7.20 -6.35 -12.31
N ALA A 54 -7.85 -6.01 -11.20
CA ALA A 54 -9.28 -6.26 -11.03
C ALA A 54 -10.11 -5.50 -12.08
N TYR A 55 -9.82 -4.21 -12.29
CA TYR A 55 -10.49 -3.38 -13.30
C TYR A 55 -10.33 -3.91 -14.72
N ALA A 56 -9.17 -4.49 -15.06
CA ALA A 56 -8.97 -5.09 -16.37
C ALA A 56 -9.94 -6.25 -16.65
N GLN A 57 -10.38 -6.96 -15.60
CA GLN A 57 -11.32 -8.08 -15.68
C GLN A 57 -12.78 -7.64 -15.60
N ASP A 58 -13.13 -6.80 -14.62
CA ASP A 58 -14.52 -6.42 -14.33
C ASP A 58 -15.01 -5.17 -15.08
N ARG A 59 -14.08 -4.32 -15.56
CA ARG A 59 -14.34 -3.01 -16.17
C ARG A 59 -15.19 -2.08 -15.31
N ASP A 60 -15.22 -2.29 -13.99
CA ASP A 60 -15.94 -1.46 -13.03
C ASP A 60 -15.06 -0.30 -12.56
N LEU A 61 -15.11 0.80 -13.32
CA LEU A 61 -14.35 2.01 -13.01
C LEU A 61 -14.78 2.62 -11.67
N THR A 62 -16.08 2.56 -11.34
CA THR A 62 -16.60 3.15 -10.11
C THR A 62 -16.09 2.37 -8.90
N GLY A 63 -16.14 1.05 -8.95
CA GLY A 63 -15.57 0.17 -7.93
C GLY A 63 -14.06 0.32 -7.79
N ALA A 64 -13.32 0.49 -8.90
CA ALA A 64 -11.89 0.75 -8.85
C ALA A 64 -11.57 2.08 -8.12
N ILE A 65 -12.29 3.15 -8.44
CA ILE A 65 -12.13 4.45 -7.78
C ILE A 65 -12.43 4.34 -6.29
N GLU A 66 -13.53 3.68 -5.91
CA GLU A 66 -13.93 3.57 -4.51
C GLU A 66 -12.90 2.80 -3.68
N ARG A 67 -12.37 1.70 -4.21
CA ARG A 67 -11.30 0.94 -3.55
C ARG A 67 -10.02 1.76 -3.38
N LEU A 68 -9.65 2.56 -4.39
CA LEU A 68 -8.46 3.43 -4.33
C LEU A 68 -8.60 4.60 -3.33
N ARG A 69 -9.82 5.08 -3.06
CA ARG A 69 -10.05 6.14 -2.06
C ARG A 69 -9.61 5.74 -0.66
N VAL A 70 -9.62 4.45 -0.34
CA VAL A 70 -9.18 3.92 0.96
C VAL A 70 -7.70 4.26 1.24
N LEU A 71 -6.89 4.50 0.20
CA LEU A 71 -5.50 4.96 0.33
C LEU A 71 -5.36 6.41 0.83
N GLY A 72 -6.48 7.15 0.95
CA GLY A 72 -6.48 8.55 1.39
C GLY A 72 -5.81 9.50 0.39
N VAL A 73 -5.81 9.17 -0.90
CA VAL A 73 -5.27 10.04 -1.96
C VAL A 73 -6.29 11.11 -2.32
N GLU A 74 -5.84 12.37 -2.45
CA GLU A 74 -6.73 13.50 -2.74
C GLU A 74 -7.39 13.40 -4.12
N ASN A 75 -6.65 12.87 -5.10
CA ASN A 75 -7.11 12.74 -6.49
C ASN A 75 -6.71 11.38 -7.06
N VAL A 76 -7.64 10.42 -7.03
CA VAL A 76 -7.41 9.05 -7.51
C VAL A 76 -6.95 9.01 -8.98
N PRO A 77 -7.61 9.71 -9.94
CA PRO A 77 -7.13 9.76 -11.32
C PRO A 77 -5.68 10.26 -11.47
N GLN A 78 -5.32 11.33 -10.76
CA GLN A 78 -3.95 11.85 -10.79
C GLN A 78 -2.97 10.87 -10.15
N TYR A 79 -3.33 10.26 -9.03
CA TYR A 79 -2.51 9.26 -8.36
C TYR A 79 -2.19 8.08 -9.28
N ILE A 80 -3.19 7.53 -9.99
CA ILE A 80 -2.98 6.43 -10.94
C ILE A 80 -2.08 6.87 -12.10
N GLN A 81 -2.22 8.10 -12.58
CA GLN A 81 -1.31 8.64 -13.59
C GLN A 81 0.16 8.60 -13.10
N GLU A 82 0.42 9.14 -11.91
CA GLU A 82 1.76 9.20 -11.31
C GLU A 82 2.35 7.81 -11.03
N VAL A 83 1.53 6.87 -10.54
CA VAL A 83 1.93 5.47 -10.35
C VAL A 83 2.34 4.85 -11.68
N THR A 84 1.52 5.03 -12.71
CA THR A 84 1.77 4.45 -14.04
C THR A 84 3.08 4.98 -14.64
N GLU A 85 3.30 6.29 -14.58
CA GLU A 85 4.54 6.91 -15.10
C GLU A 85 5.78 6.45 -14.32
N ARG A 86 5.67 6.27 -13.00
CA ARG A 86 6.73 5.70 -12.17
C ARG A 86 7.04 4.25 -12.53
N TYR A 87 6.03 3.41 -12.77
CA TYR A 87 6.24 2.02 -13.18
C TYR A 87 6.91 1.90 -14.55
N ILE A 88 6.54 2.78 -15.49
CA ILE A 88 7.20 2.89 -16.80
C ILE A 88 8.67 3.28 -16.62
N THR A 89 8.93 4.33 -15.83
CA THR A 89 10.29 4.85 -15.62
C THR A 89 11.21 3.83 -14.94
N ASN A 90 10.67 3.08 -13.98
CA ASN A 90 11.40 2.04 -13.27
C ASN A 90 11.54 0.74 -14.07
N SER A 91 11.05 0.68 -15.31
CA SER A 91 11.07 -0.54 -16.14
C SER A 91 10.48 -1.75 -15.41
N SER A 92 9.35 -1.52 -14.73
CA SER A 92 8.62 -2.57 -14.00
C SER A 92 8.00 -3.58 -14.97
N SER A 93 7.28 -4.58 -14.46
CA SER A 93 6.65 -5.61 -15.29
C SER A 93 5.77 -4.99 -16.38
N LEU A 94 5.95 -5.44 -17.62
CA LEU A 94 5.16 -4.96 -18.75
C LEU A 94 3.66 -5.22 -18.56
N ASP A 95 3.29 -6.31 -17.91
CA ASP A 95 1.90 -6.68 -17.63
C ASP A 95 1.25 -5.71 -16.63
N GLU A 96 1.97 -5.37 -15.56
CA GLU A 96 1.54 -4.38 -14.56
C GLU A 96 1.39 -2.99 -15.19
N ILE A 97 2.37 -2.57 -16.00
CA ILE A 97 2.33 -1.30 -16.72
C ILE A 97 1.09 -1.24 -17.62
N ARG A 98 0.82 -2.28 -18.40
CA ARG A 98 -0.35 -2.32 -19.31
C ARG A 98 -1.67 -2.22 -18.56
N THR A 99 -1.75 -2.91 -17.43
CA THR A 99 -2.92 -2.92 -16.57
C THR A 99 -3.16 -1.55 -15.93
N LEU A 100 -2.10 -0.90 -15.45
CA LEU A 100 -2.14 0.47 -14.94
C LEU A 100 -2.53 1.49 -16.03
N VAL A 101 -1.98 1.34 -17.24
CA VAL A 101 -2.32 2.18 -18.41
C VAL A 101 -3.80 2.03 -18.77
N LEU A 102 -4.34 0.81 -18.74
CA LEU A 102 -5.77 0.56 -18.99
C LEU A 102 -6.67 1.25 -17.96
N LEU A 103 -6.28 1.23 -16.68
CA LEU A 103 -6.99 1.96 -15.63
C LEU A 103 -6.88 3.49 -15.81
N ALA A 104 -5.67 3.99 -16.10
CA ALA A 104 -5.42 5.41 -16.35
C ALA A 104 -6.24 5.92 -17.56
N GLU A 105 -6.33 5.12 -18.62
CA GLU A 105 -7.19 5.39 -19.78
C GLU A 105 -8.66 5.44 -19.39
N GLY A 106 -9.15 4.46 -18.61
CA GLY A 106 -10.52 4.46 -18.09
C GLY A 106 -10.85 5.72 -17.28
N MET A 107 -9.86 6.27 -16.57
CA MET A 107 -9.99 7.52 -15.81
C MET A 107 -9.81 8.80 -16.65
N GLY A 108 -9.56 8.69 -17.96
CA GLY A 108 -9.30 9.83 -18.84
C GLY A 108 -7.95 10.52 -18.58
N ARG A 109 -6.97 9.79 -18.02
CA ARG A 109 -5.64 10.28 -17.62
C ARG A 109 -4.51 9.63 -18.41
N LEU A 110 -4.76 9.34 -19.68
CA LEU A 110 -3.73 8.81 -20.57
C LEU A 110 -2.70 9.90 -20.91
N THR A 111 -1.42 9.60 -20.77
CA THR A 111 -0.33 10.50 -21.13
C THR A 111 0.50 9.95 -22.30
N PRO A 112 1.27 10.78 -23.02
CA PRO A 112 2.04 10.34 -24.18
C PRO A 112 3.02 9.19 -23.89
N VAL A 113 3.56 9.11 -22.66
CA VAL A 113 4.47 8.02 -22.26
C VAL A 113 3.75 6.67 -22.09
N MET A 114 2.42 6.68 -21.97
CA MET A 114 1.59 5.49 -21.82
C MET A 114 1.16 4.90 -23.18
N GLU A 115 1.16 5.69 -24.25
CA GLU A 115 0.71 5.28 -25.59
C GLU A 115 1.36 3.97 -26.11
N PRO A 116 2.68 3.74 -25.93
CA PRO A 116 3.31 2.47 -26.36
C PRO A 116 2.78 1.23 -25.63
N TYR A 117 2.20 1.42 -24.45
CA TYR A 117 1.72 0.37 -23.57
C TYR A 117 0.20 0.18 -23.64
N ARG A 118 -0.50 1.06 -24.38
CA ARG A 118 -1.92 0.94 -24.66
C ARG A 118 -2.15 -0.33 -25.46
N GLN A 119 -2.67 -1.37 -24.83
CA GLN A 119 -3.10 -2.54 -25.58
C GLN A 119 -4.39 -2.21 -26.32
N VAL A 120 -4.34 -2.20 -27.65
CA VAL A 120 -5.52 -2.53 -28.44
C VAL A 120 -5.90 -3.95 -28.03
N THR A 121 -6.99 -4.11 -27.28
CA THR A 121 -7.57 -5.43 -27.05
C THR A 121 -7.90 -6.00 -28.43
N LEU A 122 -7.06 -6.91 -28.96
CA LEU A 122 -7.50 -7.76 -30.05
C LEU A 122 -8.73 -8.49 -29.51
N PRO A 123 -9.90 -8.42 -30.18
CA PRO A 123 -11.03 -9.23 -29.78
C PRO A 123 -10.53 -10.66 -29.70
N THR A 124 -10.72 -11.29 -28.54
CA THR A 124 -10.46 -12.71 -28.31
C THR A 124 -11.11 -13.49 -29.45
N GLN A 125 -10.30 -13.87 -30.44
CA GLN A 125 -10.70 -14.82 -31.46
C GLN A 125 -10.91 -16.15 -30.72
N GLY A 126 -12.11 -16.69 -30.86
CA GLY A 126 -12.62 -17.76 -30.03
C GLY A 126 -11.80 -19.05 -30.04
N SER A 127 -12.12 -19.86 -29.03
CA SER A 127 -12.00 -21.32 -29.03
C SER A 127 -13.13 -21.86 -28.15
#